data_AF-A0A919ZQL1-F1
#
_entry.id   AF-A0A919ZQL1-F1
#
_cell.length_a   1.000
_cell.length_b   1.000
_cell.length_c   1.000
_cell.angle_alpha   90.00
_cell.angle_beta   90.00
_cell.angle_gamma   90.00
#
_symmetry.space_group_name_H-M   'P 1'
#
loop_
_entity.id
_entity.type
_entity.pdbx_description
1 polymer ?
#
loop_
_entity_poly.entity_id
_entity_poly.type
_entity_poly.pdbx_seq_one_letter_code
_entity_poly.pdbx_strand_id
1 'polypeptide(L)' 'MMTQSDKKKDDNTILSVFEKGYRYHDKVIRHAKVVVNKK' A
#
# COMPACT_ATOMS: atom_id res chain seq x y z
N MET A 1 7.43 0.71 5.10
CA MET A 1 6.14 1.38 4.81
C MET A 1 6.38 2.88 4.90
N MET A 2 5.78 3.67 4.02
CA MET A 2 5.79 5.13 4.12
C MET A 2 4.38 5.61 4.44
N THR A 3 4.26 6.56 5.36
CA THR A 3 2.98 7.15 5.77
C THR A 3 2.88 8.55 5.19
N GLN A 4 1.81 8.82 4.45
CA GLN A 4 1.45 10.18 4.02
C GLN A 4 0.12 10.56 4.66
N SER A 5 -0.08 11.84 4.92
CA SER A 5 -1.30 12.36 5.55
C SER A 5 -2.09 13.13 4.51
N ASP A 6 -3.09 12.48 3.92
CA ASP A 6 -4.02 13.11 2.99
C ASP A 6 -5.37 13.32 3.66
N LYS A 7 -5.83 14.58 3.73
CA LYS A 7 -7.05 14.97 4.45
C LYS A 7 -8.33 14.50 3.75
N LYS A 8 -8.27 14.11 2.46
CA LYS A 8 -9.44 13.70 1.67
C LYS A 8 -9.74 12.21 1.74
N LYS A 9 -8.81 11.38 2.18
CA LYS A 9 -9.00 9.92 2.30
C LYS A 9 -9.12 9.47 3.74
N ASP A 10 -9.74 8.31 3.90
CA ASP A 10 -9.92 7.65 5.20
C ASP A 10 -8.61 7.08 5.74
N ASP A 11 -8.58 6.80 7.03
CA ASP A 11 -7.40 6.25 7.70
C ASP A 11 -7.12 4.81 7.23
N ASN A 12 -5.86 4.39 7.22
CA ASN A 12 -5.42 3.07 6.73
C ASN A 12 -5.75 2.75 5.26
N THR A 13 -6.18 3.74 4.46
CA THR A 13 -6.42 3.54 3.03
C THR A 13 -5.10 3.57 2.25
N ILE A 14 -4.96 2.68 1.27
CA ILE A 14 -3.81 2.68 0.35
C ILE A 14 -3.92 3.90 -0.58
N LEU A 15 -2.93 4.80 -0.53
CA LEU A 15 -2.86 5.99 -1.38
C LEU A 15 -2.23 5.67 -2.72
N SER A 16 -1.06 5.04 -2.69
CA SER A 16 -0.28 4.73 -3.89
C SER A 16 0.61 3.51 -3.69
N VAL A 17 0.92 2.83 -4.79
CA VAL A 17 1.80 1.67 -4.85
C VAL A 17 3.13 2.11 -5.44
N PHE A 18 4.19 2.12 -4.62
CA PHE A 18 5.54 2.50 -5.04
C PHE A 18 6.23 1.36 -5.80
N GLU A 19 6.02 0.12 -5.35
CA GLU A 19 6.53 -1.08 -6.01
C GLU A 19 5.44 -2.13 -6.11
N LYS A 20 5.26 -2.69 -7.32
CA LYS A 20 4.27 -3.74 -7.56
C LYS A 20 4.61 -5.00 -6.78
N GLY A 21 3.57 -5.60 -6.20
CA GLY A 21 3.63 -6.94 -5.63
C GLY A 21 3.25 -7.99 -6.67
N TYR A 22 3.70 -9.22 -6.45
CA TYR A 22 3.42 -10.36 -7.31
C TYR A 22 2.97 -11.54 -6.45
N ARG A 23 1.87 -12.17 -6.86
CA ARG A 23 1.35 -13.41 -6.29
C ARG A 23 1.15 -14.40 -7.44
N TYR A 24 1.55 -15.64 -7.22
CA TYR A 24 1.31 -16.75 -8.15
C TYR A 24 0.45 -17.79 -7.44
N HIS A 25 -0.76 -18.00 -7.94
CA HIS A 25 -1.78 -18.82 -7.28
C HIS A 25 -1.93 -18.38 -5.81
N ASP A 26 -1.62 -19.25 -4.85
CA ASP A 26 -1.69 -18.96 -3.41
C ASP A 26 -0.36 -18.52 -2.80
N LYS A 27 0.71 -18.47 -3.60
CA LYS A 27 2.04 -18.11 -3.12
C LYS A 27 2.35 -16.64 -3.39
N VAL A 28 2.57 -15.87 -2.32
CA VAL A 28 3.08 -14.51 -2.44
C VAL A 28 4.55 -14.57 -2.80
N ILE A 29 4.90 -14.09 -3.99
CA ILE A 29 6.28 -14.02 -4.47
C ILE A 29 6.93 -12.74 -3.96
N ARG A 30 6.18 -11.63 -3.97
CA ARG A 30 6.65 -10.33 -3.51
C ARG A 30 5.50 -9.48 -3.00
N HIS A 31 5.64 -8.95 -1.79
CA HIS A 31 4.70 -7.97 -1.27
C HIS A 31 4.88 -6.61 -1.96
N ALA A 32 3.77 -5.93 -2.25
CA ALA A 32 3.81 -4.58 -2.79
C ALA A 32 4.31 -3.60 -1.72
N LYS A 33 5.13 -2.63 -2.12
CA LYS A 33 5.47 -1.50 -1.26
C LYS A 33 4.43 -0.42 -1.47
N VAL A 34 3.61 -0.17 -0.45
CA VAL A 34 2.52 0.80 -0.50
C VAL A 34 2.76 1.96 0.45
N VAL A 35 2.19 3.11 0.08
CA VAL A 35 2.01 4.27 0.95
C VAL A 35 0.61 4.22 1.51
N VAL A 36 0.49 4.25 2.83
CA VAL A 36 -0.79 4.24 3.53
C VAL A 36 -1.10 5.62 4.06
N ASN A 37 -2.38 5.98 4.06
CA ASN A 37 -2.85 7.19 4.71
C ASN A 37 -2.80 7.00 6.22
N LYS A 38 -2.16 7.93 6.92
CA LYS A 38 -2.20 8.00 8.39
C LYS A 38 -2.67 9.39 8.79
N LYS A 39 -3.84 9.43 9.43
CA LYS A 39 -4.57 10.58 9.94
C LYS A 39 -4.51 10.61 11.46
#